data_AF-A0A0Q6SA01-F1
#
_entry.id   AF-A0A0Q6SA01-F1
#
_cell.length_a   1.000
_cell.length_b   1.000
_cell.length_c   1.000
_cell.angle_alpha   90.00
_cell.angle_beta   90.00
_cell.angle_gamma   90.00
#
_symmetry.space_group_name_H-M   'P 1'
#
loop_
_entity.id
_entity.type
_entity.pdbx_description
1 polymer ?
#
loop_
_entity_poly.entity_id
_entity_poly.type
_entity_poly.pdbx_seq_one_letter_code
_entity_poly.pdbx_strand_id
1 'polypeptide(L)'
;MHSDTTGSWTPVALSADLPAGTVIPARISAGSIALWRSESGRLSASADRCPHRGMSLSHGFVRGEALSCIYHGWSYAQGGNCIRIPAHPGLTPPETIRARTFAVEEAGGVIWVAADETETKPPVLEGLTPLRSMTTDAGISAIETAAGTKASAEGLIEPAGGTLCLLVSARNDGQTLIHVLLKGETSPADRIAASREAESLRRAAEDLQKKGIAS
;
A
#
# COMPACT_ATOMS: atom_id res chain seq x y z
N MET A 1 6.76 5.85 -20.80
CA MET A 1 7.60 5.76 -19.58
C MET A 1 6.82 6.43 -18.49
N HIS A 2 6.21 5.65 -17.60
CA HIS A 2 5.47 6.22 -16.47
C HIS A 2 6.49 6.82 -15.50
N SER A 3 6.25 8.06 -15.12
CA SER A 3 7.09 8.80 -14.18
C SER A 3 7.01 8.11 -12.83
N ASP A 4 8.02 7.30 -12.51
CA ASP A 4 8.20 6.67 -11.21
C ASP A 4 8.51 7.79 -10.21
N THR A 5 7.46 8.31 -9.59
CA THR A 5 7.48 9.52 -8.73
C THR A 5 7.69 9.17 -7.27
N THR A 6 8.22 7.99 -7.01
CA THR A 6 8.77 7.59 -5.72
C THR A 6 10.02 6.81 -6.04
N GLY A 7 11.10 6.94 -5.25
CA GLY A 7 12.27 6.09 -5.38
C GLY A 7 11.93 4.59 -5.20
N SER A 8 12.88 3.78 -4.73
CA SER A 8 12.69 2.34 -4.54
C SER A 8 11.50 1.91 -3.65
N TRP A 9 10.70 2.84 -3.07
CA TRP A 9 9.63 2.60 -2.10
C TRP A 9 8.28 3.14 -2.57
N THR A 10 7.27 2.26 -2.67
CA THR A 10 5.88 2.64 -2.97
C THR A 10 5.03 2.63 -1.70
N PRO A 11 4.28 3.71 -1.39
CA PRO A 11 3.32 3.68 -0.30
C PRO A 11 2.10 2.84 -0.70
N VAL A 12 1.72 1.85 0.12
CA VAL A 12 0.70 0.86 -0.26
C VAL A 12 -0.51 0.78 0.67
N ALA A 13 -0.37 1.20 1.92
CA ALA A 13 -1.42 1.13 2.92
C ALA A 13 -1.11 2.09 4.09
N LEU A 14 -2.14 2.46 4.85
CA LEU A 14 -1.92 3.04 6.18
C LEU A 14 -1.70 1.94 7.19
N SER A 15 -0.89 2.22 8.21
CA SER A 15 -0.58 1.25 9.26
C SER A 15 -1.80 0.84 10.07
N ALA A 16 -2.74 1.78 10.24
CA ALA A 16 -4.02 1.55 10.90
C ALA A 16 -4.96 0.62 10.11
N ASP A 17 -4.78 0.49 8.79
CA ASP A 17 -5.57 -0.39 7.93
C ASP A 17 -5.12 -1.87 8.04
N LEU A 18 -3.97 -2.12 8.67
CA LEU A 18 -3.39 -3.47 8.85
C LEU A 18 -3.06 -3.75 10.33
N PRO A 19 -4.08 -4.02 11.16
CA PRO A 19 -3.86 -4.44 12.55
C PRO A 19 -3.17 -5.81 12.64
N ALA A 20 -2.62 -6.13 13.81
CA ALA A 20 -1.96 -7.41 14.05
C ALA A 20 -2.90 -8.60 13.77
N GLY A 21 -2.36 -9.66 13.17
CA GLY A 21 -3.12 -10.87 12.80
C GLY A 21 -3.96 -10.73 11.53
N THR A 22 -3.77 -9.67 10.74
CA THR A 22 -4.54 -9.44 9.51
C THR A 22 -3.68 -9.46 8.25
N VAL A 23 -4.35 -9.62 7.11
CA VAL A 23 -3.77 -9.54 5.78
C VAL A 23 -4.70 -8.71 4.88
N ILE A 24 -4.12 -7.85 4.04
CA ILE A 24 -4.83 -7.05 3.05
C ILE A 24 -4.11 -7.12 1.69
N PRO A 25 -4.82 -6.92 0.57
CA PRO A 25 -4.19 -6.79 -0.74
C PRO A 25 -3.56 -5.40 -0.91
N ALA A 26 -2.38 -5.37 -1.53
CA ALA A 26 -1.66 -4.16 -1.95
C ALA A 26 -1.15 -4.33 -3.40
N ARG A 27 -0.67 -3.25 -4.01
CA ARG A 27 -0.06 -3.28 -5.35
C ARG A 27 1.17 -2.40 -5.39
N ILE A 28 2.20 -2.88 -6.09
CA ILE A 28 3.39 -2.13 -6.49
C ILE A 28 3.67 -2.40 -7.97
N SER A 29 4.67 -1.74 -8.54
CA SER A 29 5.07 -1.93 -9.95
C SER A 29 5.40 -3.39 -10.28
N ALA A 30 5.98 -4.14 -9.34
CA ALA A 30 6.30 -5.56 -9.47
C ALA A 30 5.09 -6.52 -9.37
N GLY A 31 3.89 -6.03 -9.04
CA GLY A 31 2.65 -6.80 -9.02
C GLY A 31 1.82 -6.71 -7.74
N SER A 32 0.90 -7.65 -7.58
CA SER A 32 0.03 -7.75 -6.40
C SER A 32 0.78 -8.29 -5.17
N ILE A 33 0.49 -7.70 -4.03
CA ILE A 33 1.14 -7.96 -2.74
C ILE A 33 0.09 -8.43 -1.72
N ALA A 34 0.40 -9.50 -1.00
CA ALA A 34 -0.25 -9.85 0.25
C ALA A 34 0.55 -9.18 1.38
N LEU A 35 0.00 -8.09 1.89
CA LEU A 35 0.56 -7.33 3.01
C LEU A 35 -0.07 -7.85 4.29
N TRP A 36 0.73 -8.34 5.22
CA TRP A 36 0.22 -8.97 6.44
C TRP A 36 1.04 -8.59 7.66
N ARG A 37 0.38 -8.64 8.81
CA ARG A 37 1.01 -8.41 10.11
C ARG A 37 0.82 -9.65 10.97
N SER A 38 1.91 -10.21 11.47
CA SER A 38 1.83 -11.33 12.40
C SER A 38 1.07 -10.96 13.68
N GLU A 39 0.68 -11.95 14.47
CA GLU A 39 0.04 -11.70 15.77
C GLU A 39 0.96 -10.93 16.73
N SER A 40 2.28 -11.10 16.64
CA SER A 40 3.25 -10.28 17.40
C SER A 40 3.46 -8.86 16.83
N GLY A 41 2.79 -8.51 15.73
CA GLY A 41 2.84 -7.18 15.15
C GLY A 41 3.91 -7.00 14.07
N ARG A 42 4.65 -8.05 13.69
CA ARG A 42 5.70 -7.97 12.66
C ARG A 42 5.09 -7.84 11.27
N LEU A 43 5.50 -6.80 10.55
CA LEU A 43 5.03 -6.48 9.21
C LEU A 43 5.74 -7.35 8.16
N SER A 44 5.01 -7.76 7.12
CA SER A 44 5.55 -8.56 6.03
C SER A 44 4.82 -8.30 4.71
N ALA A 45 5.57 -8.29 3.62
CA ALA A 45 5.04 -8.17 2.26
C ALA A 45 5.49 -9.38 1.44
N SER A 46 4.52 -10.09 0.87
CA SER A 46 4.75 -11.23 -0.01
C SER A 46 4.01 -11.07 -1.32
N ALA A 47 4.46 -11.73 -2.38
CA ALA A 47 3.70 -11.79 -3.62
C ALA A 47 2.33 -12.39 -3.33
N ASP A 48 1.27 -11.80 -3.87
CA ASP A 48 -0.11 -12.24 -3.64
C ASP A 48 -0.46 -13.50 -4.46
N ARG A 49 0.37 -14.53 -4.33
CA ARG A 49 0.26 -15.75 -5.12
C ARG A 49 0.90 -16.92 -4.39
N CYS A 50 0.06 -17.87 -3.98
CA CYS A 50 0.50 -19.11 -3.36
C CYS A 50 1.33 -19.97 -4.34
N PRO A 51 2.57 -20.36 -4.02
CA PRO A 51 3.41 -21.21 -4.86
C PRO A 51 2.79 -22.57 -5.24
N HIS A 52 1.82 -23.07 -4.47
CA HIS A 52 1.19 -24.36 -4.74
C HIS A 52 0.30 -24.33 -5.99
N ARG A 53 -0.72 -23.46 -6.03
CA ARG A 53 -1.71 -23.39 -7.13
C ARG A 53 -2.15 -21.97 -7.49
N GLY A 54 -1.41 -20.96 -7.05
CA GLY A 54 -1.61 -19.57 -7.46
C GLY A 54 -2.75 -18.81 -6.78
N MET A 55 -3.40 -19.37 -5.75
CA MET A 55 -4.41 -18.65 -4.98
C MET A 55 -3.82 -17.37 -4.35
N SER A 56 -4.56 -16.27 -4.37
CA SER A 56 -4.21 -15.03 -3.67
C SER A 56 -4.04 -15.29 -2.18
N LEU A 57 -2.85 -14.99 -1.66
CA LEU A 57 -2.52 -15.10 -0.25
C LEU A 57 -3.19 -14.01 0.59
N SER A 58 -3.58 -12.90 -0.02
CA SER A 58 -4.35 -11.81 0.59
C SER A 58 -5.76 -12.22 0.99
N HIS A 59 -6.30 -13.30 0.40
CA HIS A 59 -7.55 -13.94 0.84
C HIS A 59 -7.33 -14.97 1.96
N GLY A 60 -6.09 -15.15 2.39
CA GLY A 60 -5.71 -16.06 3.47
C GLY A 60 -6.03 -15.52 4.86
N PHE A 61 -5.34 -16.07 5.85
CA PHE A 61 -5.43 -15.61 7.23
C PHE A 61 -4.08 -15.78 7.91
N VAL A 62 -3.77 -14.89 8.86
CA VAL A 62 -2.58 -15.00 9.70
C VAL A 62 -2.84 -16.03 10.80
N ARG A 63 -1.83 -16.84 11.12
CA ARG A 63 -1.80 -17.73 12.30
C ARG A 63 -0.46 -17.59 12.99
N GLY A 64 -0.43 -16.95 14.16
CA GLY A 64 0.80 -16.61 14.85
C GLY A 64 1.73 -15.79 13.94
N GLU A 65 2.87 -16.38 13.58
CA GLU A 65 3.94 -15.74 12.79
C GLU A 65 3.93 -16.10 11.29
N ALA A 66 2.82 -16.63 10.78
CA ALA A 66 2.73 -17.09 9.40
C ALA A 66 1.43 -16.71 8.69
N LEU A 67 1.53 -16.48 7.38
CA LEU A 67 0.39 -16.30 6.49
C LEU A 67 -0.04 -17.65 5.92
N SER A 68 -1.30 -18.03 6.10
CA SER A 68 -1.86 -19.29 5.63
C SER A 68 -2.79 -19.07 4.45
N CYS A 69 -2.55 -19.81 3.37
CA CYS A 69 -3.39 -19.79 2.17
C CYS A 69 -4.76 -20.39 2.45
N ILE A 70 -5.84 -19.69 2.07
CA ILE A 70 -7.23 -20.17 2.27
C ILE A 70 -7.54 -21.45 1.50
N TYR A 71 -6.82 -21.75 0.42
CA TYR A 71 -7.16 -22.89 -0.45
C TYR A 71 -6.83 -24.24 0.20
N HIS A 72 -5.56 -24.48 0.56
CA HIS A 72 -5.12 -25.76 1.13
C HIS A 72 -4.42 -25.60 2.48
N GLY A 73 -4.45 -24.40 3.06
CA GLY A 73 -3.87 -24.11 4.37
C GLY A 73 -2.34 -24.16 4.43
N TRP A 74 -1.65 -24.12 3.28
CA TRP A 74 -0.19 -23.99 3.28
C TRP A 74 0.21 -22.69 3.97
N SER A 75 1.08 -22.77 4.97
CA SER A 75 1.51 -21.61 5.75
C SER A 75 2.93 -21.20 5.37
N TYR A 76 3.15 -19.89 5.27
CA TYR A 76 4.42 -19.29 4.89
C TYR A 76 4.89 -18.35 6.00
N ALA A 77 6.14 -18.49 6.42
CA ALA A 77 6.76 -17.56 7.36
C ALA A 77 7.13 -16.24 6.65
N GLN A 78 7.61 -15.26 7.42
CA GLN A 78 7.96 -13.92 6.92
C GLN A 78 9.01 -13.93 5.81
N GLY A 79 9.97 -14.86 5.86
CA GLY A 79 10.96 -15.06 4.79
C GLY A 79 10.41 -15.76 3.55
N GLY A 80 9.10 -16.03 3.48
CA GLY A 80 8.40 -16.67 2.38
C GLY A 80 8.44 -18.19 2.39
N ASN A 81 9.27 -18.82 3.22
CA ASN A 81 9.39 -20.29 3.29
C ASN A 81 8.09 -20.94 3.77
N CYS A 82 7.69 -22.02 3.09
CA CYS A 82 6.59 -22.86 3.55
C CYS A 82 7.02 -23.58 4.83
N ILE A 83 6.23 -23.44 5.89
CA ILE A 83 6.50 -24.06 7.20
C ILE A 83 5.50 -25.14 7.57
N ARG A 84 4.37 -25.21 6.86
CA ARG A 84 3.29 -26.16 7.17
C ARG A 84 2.49 -26.51 5.93
N ILE A 85 2.32 -27.82 5.71
CA ILE A 85 1.40 -28.39 4.73
C ILE A 85 0.40 -29.26 5.50
N PRO A 86 -0.85 -28.81 5.72
CA PRO A 86 -1.80 -29.51 6.61
C PRO A 86 -2.08 -30.96 6.23
N ALA A 87 -2.09 -31.29 4.93
CA ALA A 87 -2.30 -32.66 4.45
C ALA A 87 -1.15 -33.62 4.77
N HIS A 88 0.04 -33.09 5.11
CA HIS A 88 1.24 -33.86 5.44
C HIS A 88 1.86 -33.33 6.75
N PRO A 89 1.21 -33.54 7.91
CA PRO A 89 1.58 -32.87 9.16
C PRO A 89 2.97 -33.26 9.71
N GLY A 90 3.50 -34.43 9.34
CA GLY A 90 4.85 -34.87 9.72
C GLY A 90 5.94 -34.52 8.70
N LEU A 91 5.57 -33.90 7.57
CA LEU A 91 6.52 -33.49 6.54
C LEU A 91 7.13 -32.13 6.91
N THR A 92 8.44 -32.04 6.93
CA THR A 92 9.16 -30.76 6.82
C THR A 92 9.08 -30.31 5.36
N PRO A 93 8.39 -29.20 5.04
CA PRO A 93 8.30 -28.75 3.65
C PRO A 93 9.69 -28.44 3.07
N PRO A 94 9.97 -28.79 1.79
CA PRO A 94 11.22 -28.43 1.14
C PRO A 94 11.46 -26.92 1.14
N GLU A 95 12.71 -26.50 1.38
CA GLU A 95 13.10 -25.08 1.41
C GLU A 95 12.86 -24.34 0.10
N THR A 96 12.78 -25.08 -1.01
CA THR A 96 12.49 -24.53 -2.35
C THR A 96 11.05 -24.03 -2.48
N ILE A 97 10.14 -24.43 -1.60
CA ILE A 97 8.77 -23.95 -1.59
C ILE A 97 8.71 -22.61 -0.87
N ARG A 98 8.84 -21.51 -1.62
CA ARG A 98 8.83 -20.15 -1.08
C ARG A 98 7.87 -19.24 -1.83
N ALA A 99 7.09 -18.46 -1.10
CA ALA A 99 6.47 -17.26 -1.64
C ALA A 99 7.56 -16.19 -1.83
N ARG A 100 7.50 -15.42 -2.92
CA ARG A 100 8.38 -14.27 -3.10
C ARG A 100 8.04 -13.23 -2.02
N THR A 101 9.06 -12.60 -1.44
CA THR A 101 8.93 -11.53 -0.45
C THR A 101 9.48 -10.23 -0.98
N PHE A 102 9.07 -9.12 -0.38
CA PHE A 102 9.51 -7.77 -0.71
C PHE A 102 9.97 -7.05 0.55
N ALA A 103 10.91 -6.10 0.41
CA ALA A 103 11.27 -5.23 1.53
C ALA A 103 10.06 -4.37 1.89
N VAL A 104 9.78 -4.26 3.18
CA VAL A 104 8.63 -3.54 3.71
C VAL A 104 9.04 -2.80 4.98
N GLU A 105 8.62 -1.54 5.09
CA GLU A 105 8.95 -0.66 6.20
C GLU A 105 7.72 0.16 6.58
N GLU A 106 7.61 0.48 7.87
CA GLU A 106 6.56 1.34 8.42
C GLU A 106 7.17 2.68 8.82
N ALA A 107 6.71 3.78 8.21
CA ALA A 107 7.23 5.13 8.47
C ALA A 107 6.11 6.17 8.32
N GLY A 108 5.99 7.08 9.29
CA GLY A 108 4.96 8.14 9.27
C GLY A 108 3.53 7.61 9.31
N GLY A 109 3.30 6.43 9.87
CA GLY A 109 2.00 5.75 9.86
C GLY A 109 1.59 5.21 8.48
N VAL A 110 2.49 5.21 7.50
CA VAL A 110 2.31 4.63 6.16
C VAL A 110 3.19 3.37 6.04
N ILE A 111 2.67 2.36 5.35
CA ILE A 111 3.40 1.16 4.99
C ILE A 111 3.95 1.31 3.58
N TRP A 112 5.25 1.13 3.45
CA TRP A 112 6.01 1.26 2.22
C TRP A 112 6.55 -0.10 1.79
N VAL A 113 6.48 -0.40 0.50
CA VAL A 113 7.02 -1.65 -0.07
C VAL A 113 7.95 -1.30 -1.21
N ALA A 114 9.13 -1.94 -1.23
CA ALA A 114 10.07 -1.81 -2.32
C ALA A 114 9.84 -2.88 -3.39
N ALA A 115 9.87 -2.48 -4.67
CA ALA A 115 9.73 -3.40 -5.80
C ALA A 115 10.98 -4.28 -5.97
N ASP A 116 12.14 -3.70 -5.70
CA ASP A 116 13.46 -4.31 -5.81
C ASP A 116 14.18 -4.33 -4.45
N GLU A 117 15.27 -5.09 -4.37
CA GLU A 117 16.16 -5.05 -3.21
C GLU A 117 16.73 -3.63 -3.03
N THR A 118 16.61 -3.10 -1.82
CA THR A 118 17.10 -1.76 -1.49
C THR A 118 17.58 -1.71 -0.05
N GLU A 119 18.65 -0.95 0.18
CA GLU A 119 19.16 -0.62 1.51
C GLU A 119 18.71 0.78 1.97
N THR A 120 18.02 1.53 1.10
CA THR A 120 17.50 2.85 1.44
C THR A 120 16.28 2.74 2.35
N LYS A 121 16.00 3.78 3.12
CA LYS A 121 14.79 3.89 3.94
C LYS A 121 13.67 4.61 3.17
N PRO A 122 12.39 4.32 3.49
CA PRO A 122 11.28 5.09 2.92
C PRO A 122 11.35 6.56 3.35
N PRO A 123 10.68 7.46 2.60
CA PRO A 123 10.59 8.87 2.95
C PRO A 123 10.06 9.11 4.37
N VAL A 124 10.59 10.12 5.05
CA VAL A 124 10.09 10.57 6.35
C VAL A 124 8.97 11.59 6.13
N LEU A 125 7.79 11.32 6.66
CA LEU A 125 6.62 12.20 6.56
C LEU A 125 6.51 13.09 7.81
N GLU A 126 7.47 14.00 8.01
CA GLU A 126 7.50 14.85 9.20
C GLU A 126 6.28 15.78 9.28
N GLY A 127 5.66 15.85 10.46
CA GLY A 127 4.50 16.72 10.71
C GLY A 127 3.21 16.30 9.99
N LEU A 128 3.18 15.11 9.38
CA LEU A 128 2.02 14.56 8.69
C LEU A 128 1.38 13.42 9.48
N THR A 129 0.06 13.48 9.65
CA THR A 129 -0.73 12.43 10.30
C THR A 129 -1.67 11.77 9.29
N PRO A 130 -1.65 10.44 9.13
CA PRO A 130 -2.59 9.76 8.25
C PRO A 130 -4.04 9.86 8.71
N LEU A 131 -4.95 10.13 7.77
CA LEU A 131 -6.39 10.17 8.01
C LEU A 131 -7.11 8.96 7.44
N ARG A 132 -6.93 8.68 6.15
CA ARG A 132 -7.57 7.56 5.41
C ARG A 132 -6.92 7.34 4.06
N SER A 133 -7.20 6.19 3.45
CA SER A 133 -6.89 5.92 2.04
C SER A 133 -8.14 6.08 1.15
N MET A 134 -7.93 6.37 -0.13
CA MET A 134 -8.93 6.28 -1.18
C MET A 134 -8.26 5.98 -2.53
N THR A 135 -9.05 5.51 -3.50
CA THR A 135 -8.60 5.29 -4.88
C THR A 135 -9.34 6.22 -5.81
N THR A 136 -8.69 6.59 -6.91
CA THR A 136 -9.28 7.42 -7.96
C THR A 136 -9.08 6.79 -9.32
N ASP A 137 -10.08 6.91 -10.20
CA ASP A 137 -9.99 6.50 -11.61
C ASP A 137 -9.35 7.61 -12.46
N ALA A 138 -8.21 8.13 -11.99
CA ALA A 138 -7.48 9.23 -12.61
C ALA A 138 -5.97 9.07 -12.37
N GLY A 139 -5.17 9.48 -13.35
CA GLY A 139 -3.72 9.55 -13.19
C GLY A 139 -3.28 10.70 -12.28
N ILE A 140 -2.04 10.64 -11.81
CA ILE A 140 -1.44 11.68 -10.94
C ILE A 140 -1.54 13.07 -11.59
N SER A 141 -1.33 13.20 -12.90
CA SER A 141 -1.42 14.49 -13.62
C SER A 141 -2.79 15.17 -13.51
N ALA A 142 -3.87 14.39 -13.49
CA ALA A 142 -5.22 14.90 -13.29
C ALA A 142 -5.45 15.37 -11.84
N ILE A 143 -4.88 14.66 -10.86
CA ILE A 143 -4.91 15.06 -9.44
C ILE A 143 -4.13 16.35 -9.24
N GLU A 144 -2.93 16.45 -9.80
CA GLU A 144 -2.10 17.67 -9.75
C GLU A 144 -2.84 18.88 -10.34
N THR A 145 -3.51 18.67 -11.48
CA THR A 145 -4.31 19.72 -12.13
C THR A 145 -5.49 20.14 -11.25
N ALA A 146 -6.20 19.19 -10.65
CA ALA A 146 -7.31 19.45 -9.73
C ALA A 146 -6.84 20.17 -8.44
N ALA A 147 -5.66 19.81 -7.93
CA ALA A 147 -5.06 20.40 -6.73
C ALA A 147 -4.36 21.75 -7.01
N GLY A 148 -4.09 22.07 -8.27
CA GLY A 148 -3.35 23.27 -8.68
C GLY A 148 -1.86 23.24 -8.32
N THR A 149 -1.29 22.06 -8.05
CA THR A 149 0.09 21.89 -7.61
C THR A 149 0.65 20.53 -8.03
N LYS A 150 1.96 20.45 -8.23
CA LYS A 150 2.65 19.23 -8.66
C LYS A 150 3.03 18.35 -7.48
N ALA A 151 3.12 17.03 -7.73
CA ALA A 151 3.64 16.10 -6.74
C ALA A 151 5.15 16.32 -6.53
N SER A 152 5.61 16.17 -5.29
CA SER A 152 7.04 16.09 -4.96
C SER A 152 7.64 14.78 -5.49
N ALA A 153 8.97 14.62 -5.33
CA ALA A 153 9.67 13.38 -5.69
C ALA A 153 9.29 12.17 -4.82
N GLU A 154 8.58 12.41 -3.72
CA GLU A 154 8.05 11.41 -2.80
C GLU A 154 6.54 11.17 -3.04
N GLY A 155 5.95 11.83 -4.04
CA GLY A 155 4.53 11.72 -4.35
C GLY A 155 3.62 12.58 -3.46
N LEU A 156 4.15 13.61 -2.79
CA LEU A 156 3.32 14.51 -1.96
C LEU A 156 2.73 15.64 -2.79
N ILE A 157 1.42 15.85 -2.69
CA ILE A 157 0.68 16.97 -3.27
C ILE A 157 0.07 17.77 -2.12
N GLU A 158 0.37 19.06 -2.05
CA GLU A 158 -0.17 19.98 -1.05
C GLU A 158 -1.09 21.02 -1.70
N PRO A 159 -2.41 20.78 -1.73
CA PRO A 159 -3.37 21.76 -2.24
C PRO A 159 -3.24 23.12 -1.53
N ALA A 160 -3.58 24.19 -2.25
CA ALA A 160 -3.40 25.54 -1.74
C ALA A 160 -4.34 25.82 -0.54
N GLY A 161 -3.73 26.14 0.61
CA GLY A 161 -4.44 26.47 1.85
C GLY A 161 -4.86 25.24 2.66
N GLY A 162 -4.97 25.40 3.98
CA GLY A 162 -5.48 24.36 4.87
C GLY A 162 -4.45 23.30 5.32
N THR A 163 -4.98 22.22 5.91
CA THR A 163 -4.22 21.15 6.56
C THR A 163 -4.04 19.92 5.68
N LEU A 164 -4.63 19.89 4.48
CA LEU A 164 -4.63 18.72 3.60
C LEU A 164 -3.24 18.51 2.95
N CYS A 165 -2.80 17.26 2.93
CA CYS A 165 -1.71 16.77 2.12
C CYS A 165 -2.12 15.41 1.54
N LEU A 166 -1.80 15.16 0.27
CA LEU A 166 -2.07 13.89 -0.40
C LEU A 166 -0.75 13.20 -0.70
N LEU A 167 -0.62 11.93 -0.31
CA LEU A 167 0.47 11.07 -0.77
C LEU A 167 -0.10 10.15 -1.85
N VAL A 168 0.42 10.28 -3.08
CA VAL A 168 -0.13 9.59 -4.26
C VAL A 168 0.82 8.51 -4.78
N SER A 169 0.23 7.39 -5.22
CA SER A 169 0.94 6.26 -5.84
C SER A 169 0.17 5.82 -7.09
N ALA A 170 0.85 5.89 -8.24
CA ALA A 170 0.27 5.40 -9.50
C ALA A 170 0.12 3.87 -9.46
N ARG A 171 -0.94 3.36 -10.09
CA ARG A 171 -1.20 1.93 -10.26
C ARG A 171 -1.22 1.58 -11.74
N ASN A 172 -0.81 0.37 -12.08
CA ASN A 172 -0.67 -0.11 -13.46
C ASN A 172 -2.01 -0.21 -14.23
N ASP A 173 -3.15 -0.06 -13.55
CA ASP A 173 -4.51 -0.09 -14.11
C ASP A 173 -5.05 1.31 -14.46
N GLY A 174 -4.21 2.35 -14.37
CA GLY A 174 -4.60 3.74 -14.63
C GLY A 174 -5.28 4.41 -13.43
N GLN A 175 -5.44 3.71 -12.31
CA GLN A 175 -5.89 4.28 -11.04
C GLN A 175 -4.72 4.88 -10.27
N THR A 176 -5.04 5.74 -9.31
CA THR A 176 -4.08 6.25 -8.32
C THR A 176 -4.57 5.94 -6.92
N LEU A 177 -3.69 5.40 -6.08
CA LEU A 177 -3.90 5.31 -4.63
C LEU A 177 -3.56 6.66 -4.00
N ILE A 178 -4.45 7.15 -3.15
CA ILE A 178 -4.29 8.41 -2.42
C ILE A 178 -4.36 8.10 -0.93
N HIS A 179 -3.29 8.38 -0.20
CA HIS A 179 -3.33 8.50 1.25
C HIS A 179 -3.58 9.97 1.60
N VAL A 180 -4.68 10.22 2.30
CA VAL A 180 -5.05 11.53 2.81
C VAL A 180 -4.32 11.73 4.13
N LEU A 181 -3.46 12.73 4.17
CA LEU A 181 -2.63 13.12 5.31
C LEU A 181 -3.02 14.52 5.79
N LEU A 182 -2.70 14.80 7.05
CA LEU A 182 -3.00 16.06 7.72
C LEU A 182 -1.72 16.70 8.26
N LYS A 183 -1.52 17.98 7.96
CA LYS A 183 -0.42 18.80 8.47
C LYS A 183 -0.71 19.30 9.89
N GLY A 184 0.23 19.06 10.79
CA GLY A 184 0.21 19.57 12.17
C GLY A 184 -0.86 18.93 13.07
N GLU A 185 -1.08 19.56 14.23
CA GLU A 185 -2.17 19.15 15.13
C GLU A 185 -3.52 19.49 14.50
N THR A 186 -4.44 18.51 14.49
CA THR A 186 -5.74 18.67 13.83
C THR A 186 -6.90 18.35 14.76
N SER A 187 -7.91 19.21 14.71
CA SER A 187 -9.19 18.99 15.39
C SER A 187 -10.08 18.02 14.59
N PRO A 188 -11.14 17.47 15.20
CA PRO A 188 -12.14 16.70 14.46
C PRO A 188 -12.76 17.48 13.28
N ALA A 189 -12.90 18.80 13.39
CA ALA A 189 -13.42 19.65 12.32
C ALA A 189 -12.45 19.69 11.13
N ASP A 190 -11.14 19.80 11.39
CA ASP A 190 -10.10 19.79 10.34
C ASP A 190 -10.05 18.45 9.61
N ARG A 191 -10.19 17.33 10.36
CA ARG A 191 -10.28 15.99 9.76
C ARG A 191 -11.48 15.85 8.82
N ILE A 192 -12.63 16.37 9.21
CA ILE A 192 -13.85 16.35 8.37
C ILE A 192 -13.66 17.24 7.14
N ALA A 193 -13.11 18.44 7.31
CA ALA A 193 -12.85 19.38 6.21
C ALA A 193 -11.89 18.77 5.18
N ALA A 194 -10.74 18.26 5.63
CA ALA A 194 -9.76 17.61 4.77
C ALA A 194 -10.32 16.37 4.05
N SER A 195 -11.14 15.55 4.73
CA SER A 195 -11.77 14.41 4.07
C SER A 195 -12.77 14.83 2.99
N ARG A 196 -13.48 15.95 3.16
CA ARG A 196 -14.40 16.48 2.14
C ARG A 196 -13.64 17.08 0.98
N GLU A 197 -12.58 17.83 1.27
CA GLU A 197 -11.71 18.43 0.27
C GLU A 197 -11.03 17.36 -0.60
N ALA A 198 -10.46 16.32 0.01
CA ALA A 198 -9.87 15.19 -0.72
C ALA A 198 -10.89 14.50 -1.65
N GLU A 199 -12.14 14.33 -1.21
CA GLU A 199 -13.21 13.75 -2.04
C GLU A 199 -13.62 14.69 -3.19
N SER A 200 -13.65 16.00 -2.97
CA SER A 200 -13.87 16.99 -4.04
C SER A 200 -12.74 16.97 -5.07
N LEU A 201 -11.49 16.91 -4.63
CA LEU A 201 -10.32 16.80 -5.51
C LEU A 201 -10.34 15.51 -6.33
N ARG A 202 -10.67 14.38 -5.70
CA ARG A 202 -10.84 13.08 -6.38
C ARG A 202 -11.85 13.20 -7.53
N ARG A 203 -13.03 13.75 -7.27
CA ARG A 203 -14.08 13.93 -8.29
C ARG A 203 -13.63 14.86 -9.42
N ALA A 204 -12.98 15.96 -9.09
CA ALA A 204 -12.45 16.90 -10.09
C ALA A 204 -11.39 16.23 -10.98
N ALA A 205 -10.49 15.43 -10.39
CA ALA A 205 -9.48 14.68 -11.13
C ALA A 205 -10.10 13.64 -12.09
N GLU A 206 -11.10 12.88 -11.64
CA GLU A 206 -11.82 11.93 -12.47
C GLU A 206 -12.57 12.61 -13.63
N ASP A 207 -13.15 13.79 -13.39
CA ASP A 207 -13.80 14.57 -14.44
C ASP A 207 -12.81 15.13 -15.47
N LEU A 208 -11.62 15.55 -15.04
CA LEU A 208 -10.53 15.97 -15.93
C LEU A 208 -10.02 14.81 -16.79
N GLN A 209 -9.84 13.63 -16.17
CA GLN A 209 -9.42 12.40 -16.85
C GLN A 209 -10.43 12.01 -17.94
N LYS A 210 -11.73 12.01 -17.62
CA LYS A 210 -12.81 11.68 -18.57
C LYS A 210 -12.87 12.65 -19.77
N LYS A 211 -12.53 13.92 -19.56
CA LYS A 211 -12.52 14.95 -20.61
C LYS A 211 -11.24 14.94 -21.45
N GLY A 212 -10.22 14.14 -21.09
CA GLY A 212 -8.92 14.10 -21.78
C GLY A 212 -8.06 15.35 -21.56
N ILE A 213 -8.37 16.15 -20.53
CA ILE A 213 -7.71 17.46 -20.29
C ILE A 213 -6.36 17.28 -19.57
N ALA A 214 -6.16 16.15 -18.90
CA ALA A 214 -4.90 15.77 -18.25
C ALA A 214 -4.43 14.43 -18.83
N SER A 215 -3.65 14.47 -19.91
CA SER A 215 -2.97 13.32 -20.51
C SER A 215 -1.47 13.46 -20.34
#